data_AF-A0A418MRV4-F1
#
_entry.id   AF-A0A418MRV4-F1
#
_cell.length_a   1.000
_cell.length_b   1.000
_cell.length_c   1.000
_cell.angle_alpha   90.00
_cell.angle_beta   90.00
_cell.angle_gamma   90.00
#
_symmetry.space_group_name_H-M   'P 1'
#
loop_
_entity.id
_entity.type
_entity.pdbx_description
1 polymer ?
#
loop_
_entity_poly.entity_id
_entity_poly.type
_entity_poly.pdbx_seq_one_letter_code
_entity_poly.pdbx_strand_id
1 'polypeptide(L)'
;MNRRLWGFLAGGLLVALLLAGVVSNFASPHPDGLDSSLRQGCTLDADGEIIGGSCPAQQEKEHEIGGPLADYGIAGIDNDFLSTGLSGVLGVLLTFGVAGGAFWLVRRRGTPASSQG
;
A
#
# COMPACT_ATOMS: atom_id res chain seq x y z
N MET A 1 3.84 0.75 -30.64
CA MET A 1 4.28 1.11 -29.27
C MET A 1 5.78 0.91 -29.22
N ASN A 2 6.58 1.93 -28.86
CA ASN A 2 8.04 1.86 -28.97
C ASN A 2 8.61 0.80 -28.02
N ARG A 3 9.46 -0.11 -28.53
CA ARG A 3 10.11 -1.18 -27.74
C ARG A 3 10.83 -0.64 -26.49
N ARG A 4 11.39 0.57 -26.59
CA ARG A 4 12.06 1.26 -25.47
C ARG A 4 11.11 1.63 -24.33
N LEU A 5 9.89 2.08 -24.65
CA LEU A 5 8.89 2.47 -23.65
C LEU A 5 8.37 1.25 -22.88
N TRP A 6 8.17 0.14 -23.60
CA TRP A 6 7.73 -1.11 -23.00
C TRP A 6 8.79 -1.71 -22.07
N GLY A 7 10.07 -1.62 -22.45
CA GLY A 7 11.19 -1.99 -21.59
C GLY A 7 11.26 -1.15 -20.31
N PHE A 8 11.05 0.17 -20.41
CA PHE A 8 10.99 1.06 -19.24
C PHE A 8 9.85 0.70 -18.28
N LEU A 9 8.64 0.46 -18.82
CA LEU A 9 7.47 0.07 -18.03
C LEU A 9 7.68 -1.29 -17.34
N ALA A 10 8.18 -2.28 -18.07
CA ALA A 10 8.46 -3.61 -17.51
C ALA A 10 9.57 -3.56 -16.44
N GLY A 11 10.64 -2.79 -16.70
CA GLY A 11 11.72 -2.60 -15.73
C GLY A 11 11.24 -1.89 -14.46
N GLY A 12 10.48 -0.80 -14.61
CA GLY A 12 9.89 -0.07 -13.48
C GLY A 12 8.92 -0.93 -12.66
N LEU A 13 8.08 -1.72 -13.32
CA LEU A 13 7.18 -2.67 -12.65
C LEU A 13 7.97 -3.73 -11.87
N LEU A 14 9.03 -4.30 -12.46
CA LEU A 14 9.87 -5.29 -11.79
C LEU A 14 10.55 -4.71 -10.55
N VAL A 15 11.10 -3.50 -10.64
CA VAL A 15 11.68 -2.80 -9.48
C VAL A 15 10.63 -2.54 -8.41
N ALA A 16 9.44 -2.09 -8.79
CA ALA A 16 8.35 -1.86 -7.85
C ALA A 16 7.93 -3.15 -7.11
N LEU A 17 7.84 -4.28 -7.82
CA LEU A 17 7.51 -5.58 -7.23
C LEU A 17 8.61 -6.06 -6.27
N LEU A 18 9.89 -5.87 -6.60
CA LEU A 18 10.99 -6.22 -5.70
C LEU A 18 10.98 -5.36 -4.43
N LEU A 19 10.74 -4.06 -4.57
CA LEU A 19 10.65 -3.17 -3.42
C LEU A 19 9.46 -3.52 -2.52
N ALA A 20 8.29 -3.75 -3.13
CA ALA A 20 7.05 -4.03 -2.40
C ALA A 20 7.00 -5.43 -1.78
N GLY A 21 7.57 -6.44 -2.45
CA GLY A 21 7.52 -7.83 -1.99
C GLY A 21 8.70 -8.24 -1.10
N VAL A 22 9.88 -7.65 -1.30
CA VAL A 22 11.10 -8.09 -0.61
C VAL A 22 11.65 -7.00 0.30
N VAL A 23 11.89 -5.80 -0.21
CA VAL A 23 12.57 -4.74 0.56
C VAL A 23 11.70 -4.19 1.68
N SER A 24 10.37 -4.16 1.49
CA SER A 24 9.38 -3.73 2.49
C SER A 24 9.47 -4.52 3.81
N ASN A 25 9.82 -5.81 3.74
CA ASN A 25 9.99 -6.66 4.93
C ASN A 25 11.14 -6.21 5.84
N PHE A 26 12.03 -5.35 5.35
CA PHE A 26 13.14 -4.78 6.13
C PHE A 26 12.83 -3.35 6.60
N ALA A 27 11.56 -2.95 6.61
CA ALA A 27 11.14 -1.67 7.17
C ALA A 27 11.47 -1.60 8.68
N SER A 28 11.72 -0.37 9.16
CA SER A 28 12.07 -0.14 10.56
C SER A 28 10.89 -0.52 11.47
N PRO A 29 11.12 -1.26 12.57
CA PRO A 29 10.09 -1.58 13.56
C PRO A 29 9.80 -0.43 14.52
N HIS A 30 10.51 0.69 14.41
CA HIS A 30 10.33 1.86 15.29
C HIS A 30 9.08 2.66 14.89
N PRO A 31 8.39 3.27 15.87
CA PRO A 31 7.23 4.11 15.59
C PRO A 31 7.63 5.27 14.69
N ASP A 32 6.81 5.53 13.67
CA ASP A 32 7.04 6.64 12.77
C ASP A 32 6.59 7.97 13.39
N GLY A 33 6.75 9.07 12.64
CA GLY A 33 6.38 10.39 13.13
C GLY A 33 4.89 10.54 13.42
N LEU A 34 4.04 9.76 12.73
CA LEU A 34 2.61 9.76 12.96
C LEU A 34 2.29 9.01 14.26
N ASP A 35 2.76 7.77 14.39
CA ASP A 35 2.52 6.91 15.55
C ASP A 35 3.04 7.53 16.85
N SER A 36 4.24 8.11 16.82
CA SER A 36 4.81 8.84 17.97
C SER A 36 3.95 10.02 18.42
N SER A 37 3.33 10.76 17.48
CA SER A 37 2.43 11.87 17.80
C SER A 37 1.11 11.39 18.40
N LEU A 38 0.60 10.23 17.97
CA LEU A 38 -0.61 9.62 18.50
C LEU A 38 -0.41 9.06 19.91
N ARG A 39 0.82 8.65 20.24
CA ARG A 39 1.19 8.20 21.60
C ARG A 39 1.53 9.33 22.56
N GLN A 40 1.60 10.59 22.10
CA GLN A 40 1.90 11.73 22.95
C GLN A 40 0.83 11.87 24.05
N GLY A 41 1.24 11.74 25.32
CA GLY A 41 0.33 11.77 26.47
C GLY A 41 -0.21 10.40 26.91
N CYS A 42 0.18 9.31 26.23
CA CYS A 42 0.00 7.96 26.75
C CYS A 42 1.05 7.65 27.82
N THR A 43 0.71 6.77 28.76
CA THR A 43 1.70 6.09 29.61
C THR A 43 2.03 4.75 28.97
N LEU A 44 3.31 4.53 28.68
CA LEU A 44 3.82 3.31 28.05
C LEU A 44 4.51 2.43 29.10
N ASP A 45 4.41 1.11 28.96
CA ASP A 45 5.25 0.16 29.72
C ASP A 45 6.65 0.03 29.10
N ALA A 46 7.54 -0.74 29.73
CA ALA A 46 8.88 -1.06 29.24
C ALA A 46 8.88 -1.68 27.83
N ASP A 47 7.78 -2.34 27.46
CA ASP A 47 7.58 -2.98 26.16
C ASP A 47 6.93 -2.04 25.11
N GLY A 48 6.60 -0.79 25.48
CA GLY A 48 6.02 0.19 24.56
C GLY A 48 4.50 0.11 24.39
N GLU A 49 3.83 -0.70 25.20
CA GLU A 49 2.37 -0.87 25.22
C GLU A 49 1.66 0.24 26.00
N ILE A 50 0.48 0.65 25.54
CA ILE A 50 -0.30 1.74 26.15
C ILE A 50 -1.03 1.20 27.39
N ILE A 51 -0.50 1.50 28.57
CA ILE A 51 -1.07 1.09 29.87
C ILE A 51 -1.97 2.16 30.51
N GLY A 52 -2.11 3.33 29.89
CA GLY A 52 -2.92 4.44 30.40
C GLY A 52 -2.61 5.79 29.76
N GLY A 53 -3.04 6.88 30.40
CA GLY A 53 -2.87 8.25 29.94
C GLY A 53 -4.10 8.82 29.21
N SER A 54 -3.93 9.96 28.53
CA SER A 54 -4.98 10.56 27.69
C SER A 54 -4.36 10.93 26.35
N CYS A 55 -4.53 10.07 25.36
CA CYS A 55 -3.91 10.21 24.05
C CYS A 55 -4.84 9.71 22.94
N PRO A 56 -4.69 10.22 21.71
CA PRO A 56 -5.47 9.77 20.55
C PRO A 56 -5.39 8.26 20.31
N ALA A 57 -4.23 7.64 20.55
CA ALA A 57 -4.03 6.20 20.33
C ALA A 57 -4.95 5.31 21.19
N GLN A 58 -5.46 5.77 22.35
CA GLN A 58 -6.46 5.01 23.13
C GLN A 58 -7.84 4.96 22.48
N GLN A 59 -8.14 5.88 21.56
CA GLN A 59 -9.40 5.87 20.82
C GLN A 59 -9.33 5.00 19.57
N GLU A 60 -8.16 4.42 19.27
CA GLU A 60 -8.04 3.37 18.27
C GLU A 60 -8.75 2.12 18.78
N LYS A 61 -10.04 2.04 18.45
CA LYS A 61 -10.80 0.82 18.62
C LYS A 61 -10.19 -0.24 17.71
N GLU A 62 -9.96 -1.43 18.27
CA GLU A 62 -9.64 -2.65 17.54
C GLU A 62 -10.55 -2.72 16.29
N HIS A 63 -9.94 -2.71 15.11
CA HIS A 63 -10.54 -2.25 13.87
C HIS A 63 -11.94 -2.87 13.59
N GLU A 64 -13.01 -2.08 13.76
CA GLU A 64 -14.36 -2.46 13.34
C GLU A 64 -14.47 -2.57 11.80
N ILE A 65 -13.47 -2.01 11.09
CA ILE A 65 -13.21 -2.25 9.67
C ILE A 65 -11.91 -3.07 9.54
N GLY A 66 -11.85 -4.22 10.21
CA GLY A 66 -10.82 -5.23 10.01
C GLY A 66 -10.92 -5.80 8.60
N GLY A 67 -10.24 -5.16 7.65
CA GLY A 67 -10.15 -5.64 6.28
C GLY A 67 -9.14 -6.79 6.16
N PRO A 68 -9.25 -7.65 5.13
CA PRO A 68 -8.30 -8.74 4.89
C PRO A 68 -6.90 -8.28 4.47
N LEU A 69 -6.59 -6.97 4.57
CA LEU A 69 -5.32 -6.31 4.30
C LEU A 69 -4.93 -5.34 5.45
N ALA A 70 -5.58 -5.46 6.61
CA ALA A 70 -5.24 -4.65 7.78
C ALA A 70 -3.81 -4.94 8.22
N ASP A 71 -3.11 -3.91 8.66
CA ASP A 71 -1.71 -3.98 9.08
C ASP A 71 -0.78 -4.65 8.06
N TYR A 72 -1.06 -4.47 6.77
CA TYR A 72 -0.35 -5.11 5.65
C TYR A 72 -0.42 -6.65 5.64
N GLY A 73 -1.26 -7.27 6.47
CA GLY A 73 -1.47 -8.71 6.53
C GLY A 73 -2.65 -9.20 5.68
N ILE A 74 -2.46 -10.30 4.96
CA ILE A 74 -3.49 -11.06 4.28
C ILE A 74 -4.14 -12.04 5.27
N ALA A 75 -5.46 -11.91 5.46
CA ALA A 75 -6.22 -12.83 6.31
C ALA A 75 -6.02 -14.30 5.87
N GLY A 76 -5.58 -15.15 6.81
CA GLY A 76 -5.32 -16.58 6.58
C GLY A 76 -3.88 -16.94 6.22
N ILE A 77 -2.94 -15.99 6.26
CA ILE A 77 -1.49 -16.25 6.13
C ILE A 77 -0.81 -15.87 7.45
N ASP A 78 -0.37 -16.88 8.21
CA ASP A 78 0.27 -16.71 9.53
C ASP A 78 1.74 -16.26 9.45
N ASN A 79 2.32 -16.17 8.25
CA ASN A 79 3.69 -15.73 8.05
C ASN A 79 3.72 -14.25 7.68
N ASP A 80 4.05 -13.39 8.64
CA ASP A 80 4.06 -11.93 8.48
C ASP A 80 4.93 -11.45 7.31
N PHE A 81 6.07 -12.10 7.06
CA PHE A 81 6.96 -11.76 5.94
C PHE A 81 6.27 -12.01 4.59
N LEU A 82 5.59 -13.15 4.49
CA LEU A 82 4.86 -13.53 3.28
C LEU A 82 3.61 -12.66 3.11
N SER A 83 2.92 -12.38 4.21
CA SER A 83 1.69 -11.59 4.27
C SER A 83 1.95 -10.14 3.80
N THR A 84 2.95 -9.50 4.40
CA THR A 84 3.41 -8.14 4.06
C THR A 84 3.91 -8.04 2.62
N GLY A 85 4.70 -9.02 2.17
CA GLY A 85 5.20 -9.05 0.80
C GLY A 85 4.08 -9.20 -0.23
N LEU A 86 3.11 -10.08 0.03
CA LEU A 86 1.98 -10.33 -0.87
C LEU A 86 1.00 -9.14 -0.91
N SER A 87 0.72 -8.50 0.22
CA SER A 87 -0.14 -7.31 0.27
C SER A 87 0.50 -6.15 -0.53
N GLY A 88 1.81 -5.96 -0.41
CA GLY A 88 2.58 -5.01 -1.22
C GLY A 88 2.49 -5.29 -2.72
N VAL A 89 2.71 -6.54 -3.14
CA VAL A 89 2.59 -6.97 -4.55
C VAL A 89 1.18 -6.75 -5.09
N LEU A 90 0.15 -7.11 -4.32
CA LEU A 90 -1.26 -6.87 -4.66
C LEU A 90 -1.52 -5.38 -4.88
N GLY A 91 -1.02 -4.51 -3.99
CA GLY A 91 -1.15 -3.05 -4.13
C GLY A 91 -0.53 -2.52 -5.42
N VAL A 92 0.68 -3.00 -5.79
CA VAL A 92 1.34 -2.62 -7.04
C VAL A 92 0.52 -3.06 -8.25
N LEU A 93 0.06 -4.31 -8.28
CA LEU A 93 -0.73 -4.84 -9.39
C LEU A 93 -2.07 -4.10 -9.56
N LEU A 94 -2.76 -3.82 -8.45
CA LEU A 94 -4.00 -3.05 -8.46
C LEU A 94 -3.79 -1.65 -9.02
N THR A 95 -2.74 -0.95 -8.58
CA THR A 95 -2.43 0.41 -9.04
C THR A 95 -2.14 0.43 -10.54
N PHE A 96 -1.31 -0.49 -11.04
CA PHE A 96 -1.01 -0.61 -12.46
C PHE A 96 -2.25 -0.99 -13.29
N GLY A 97 -3.09 -1.90 -12.76
CA GLY A 97 -4.34 -2.30 -13.40
C GLY A 97 -5.33 -1.14 -13.53
N VAL A 98 -5.55 -0.38 -12.44
CA VAL A 98 -6.45 0.79 -12.43
C VAL A 98 -5.92 1.90 -13.32
N ALA A 99 -4.64 2.29 -13.18
CA ALA A 99 -4.05 3.35 -13.99
C ALA A 99 -4.01 2.98 -15.48
N GLY A 100 -3.61 1.74 -15.81
CA GLY A 100 -3.59 1.24 -17.18
C GLY A 100 -5.00 1.14 -17.79
N GLY A 101 -5.97 0.65 -17.01
CA GLY A 101 -7.37 0.58 -17.41
C GLY A 101 -7.99 1.96 -17.66
N ALA A 102 -7.75 2.91 -16.75
CA ALA A 102 -8.19 4.30 -16.89
C ALA A 102 -7.58 4.96 -18.13
N PHE A 103 -6.26 4.81 -18.33
CA PHE A 103 -5.57 5.34 -19.51
C PHE A 103 -6.15 4.78 -20.81
N TRP A 104 -6.40 3.46 -20.86
CA TRP A 104 -7.01 2.82 -22.02
C TRP A 104 -8.44 3.30 -22.27
N LEU A 105 -9.24 3.50 -21.23
CA LEU A 105 -10.61 4.00 -21.34
C LEU A 105 -10.65 5.45 -21.83
N VAL A 106 -9.73 6.31 -21.36
CA VAL A 106 -9.58 7.69 -21.85
C VAL A 106 -9.12 7.70 -23.30
N ARG A 107 -8.11 6.88 -23.66
CA ARG A 107 -7.61 6.78 -25.05
C ARG A 107 -8.71 6.35 -26.02
N ARG A 108 -9.63 5.48 -25.59
CA ARG A 108 -10.78 5.03 -26.40
C ARG A 108 -11.79 6.13 -26.72
N ARG A 109 -11.81 7.24 -25.98
CA ARG A 109 -12.70 8.38 -26.23
C ARG A 109 -12.19 9.34 -27.31
N GLY A 110 -11.01 9.10 -27.88
CA GLY A 110 -10.50 9.85 -29.03
C GLY A 110 -10.97 9.25 -30.36
N THR A 111 -11.93 9.93 -31.01
CA THR A 111 -12.43 9.79 -32.40
C THR A 111 -13.77 9.05 -32.55
N PRO A 112 -14.85 9.82 -32.78
CA PRO A 112 -15.48 9.79 -34.10
C PRO A 112 -15.10 11.05 -34.86
N ALA A 113 -14.44 10.86 -36.00
CA ALA A 113 -14.34 11.88 -37.03
C ALA A 113 -15.74 12.02 -37.62
N SER A 114 -16.45 13.09 -37.25
CA SER A 114 -17.59 13.57 -38.04
C SER A 114 -17.05 14.52 -39.09
N SER A 115 -16.86 13.94 -40.27
CA SER A 115 -16.60 14.57 -41.55
C SER A 115 -17.67 15.62 -41.89
N GLN A 116 -17.18 16.80 -42.33
CA GLN A 116 -17.67 17.62 -43.45
C GLN A 116 -19.16 18.02 -43.52
N GLY A 117 -19.37 19.34 -43.47
CA GLY A 117 -20.46 20.08 -44.10
C GLY A 117 -19.94 21.46 -44.48
#